data_AF-K1SY41-F1
#
_entry.id   AF-K1SY41-F1
#
_cell.length_a   1.000
_cell.length_b   1.000
_cell.length_c   1.000
_cell.angle_alpha   90.00
_cell.angle_beta   90.00
_cell.angle_gamma   90.00
#
_symmetry.space_group_name_H-M   'P 1'
#
loop_
_entity.id
_entity.type
_entity.pdbx_description
1 polymer ?
#
loop_
_entity_poly.entity_id
_entity_poly.type
_entity_poly.pdbx_seq_one_letter_code
_entity_poly.pdbx_strand_id
1 'polypeptide(L)'
;ISLFGYTEWLMYAKYNLERFYKYDTYIPSTFYYNPNSAQTKALESRYERWFHQPMMVAQPRFAITGFDHGMYLIQGVKRYGKNFTGERQQMTYQPVQTPLRFEKTSRGGYKNKSFQLIHYTFNHQIEAVKY
;
A
#
# COMPACT_ATOMS: atom_id res chain seq x y z
N ILE A 1 -15.42 -5.42 -21.21
CA ILE A 1 -15.69 -4.07 -20.68
C ILE A 1 -14.89 -3.96 -19.40
N SER A 2 -14.10 -2.90 -19.24
CA SER A 2 -13.35 -2.62 -18.02
C SER A 2 -13.95 -1.41 -17.31
N LEU A 3 -14.06 -1.48 -15.99
CA LEU A 3 -14.65 -0.44 -15.15
C LEU A 3 -13.57 0.31 -14.37
N PHE A 4 -13.65 1.63 -14.33
CA PHE A 4 -12.81 2.45 -13.45
C PHE A 4 -13.63 2.94 -12.25
N GLY A 5 -13.18 2.58 -11.05
CA GLY A 5 -13.86 2.91 -9.79
C GLY A 5 -13.24 4.10 -9.07
N TYR A 6 -13.65 4.26 -7.81
CA TYR A 6 -13.10 5.24 -6.86
C TYR A 6 -12.43 4.52 -5.69
N THR A 7 -11.44 5.15 -5.05
CA THR A 7 -10.69 4.57 -3.92
C THR A 7 -11.61 4.00 -2.83
N GLU A 8 -12.73 4.67 -2.56
CA GLU A 8 -13.74 4.32 -1.56
C GLU A 8 -14.35 2.93 -1.83
N TRP A 9 -14.33 2.46 -3.07
CA TRP A 9 -14.84 1.13 -3.43
C TRP A 9 -14.02 0.00 -2.80
N LEU A 10 -12.77 0.26 -2.41
CA LEU A 10 -11.95 -0.70 -1.66
C LEU A 10 -12.59 -1.08 -0.31
N MET A 11 -13.36 -0.18 0.31
CA MET A 11 -14.10 -0.50 1.54
C MET A 11 -15.17 -1.57 1.33
N TYR A 12 -15.72 -1.66 0.12
CA TYR A 12 -16.80 -2.56 -0.25
C TYR A 12 -16.32 -3.75 -1.08
N ALA A 13 -15.02 -3.89 -1.32
CA ALA A 13 -14.44 -4.92 -2.18
C ALA A 13 -14.82 -6.33 -1.72
N LYS A 14 -14.86 -6.60 -0.40
CA LYS A 14 -15.30 -7.88 0.14
C LYS A 14 -16.73 -8.27 -0.29
N TYR A 15 -17.62 -7.29 -0.43
CA TYR A 15 -19.03 -7.51 -0.76
C TYR A 15 -19.30 -7.52 -2.27
N ASN A 16 -18.43 -6.89 -3.07
CA ASN A 16 -18.61 -6.73 -4.51
C ASN A 16 -17.55 -7.46 -5.34
N LEU A 17 -16.80 -8.37 -4.73
CA LEU A 17 -15.64 -9.00 -5.34
C LEU A 17 -15.96 -9.65 -6.70
N GLU A 18 -17.03 -10.43 -6.76
CA GLU A 18 -17.52 -11.08 -7.99
C GLU A 18 -17.88 -10.08 -9.09
N ARG A 19 -18.45 -8.92 -8.71
CA ARG A 19 -18.76 -7.85 -9.67
C ARG A 19 -17.49 -7.18 -10.18
N PHE A 20 -16.49 -7.00 -9.32
CA PHE A 20 -15.21 -6.42 -9.72
C PHE A 20 -14.46 -7.33 -10.70
N TYR A 21 -14.45 -8.65 -10.47
CA TYR A 21 -13.88 -9.59 -11.43
C TYR A 21 -14.70 -9.65 -12.74
N LYS A 22 -16.03 -9.66 -12.66
CA LYS A 22 -16.91 -9.69 -13.85
C LYS A 22 -16.70 -8.49 -14.78
N TYR A 23 -16.29 -7.34 -14.26
CA TYR A 23 -16.15 -6.09 -15.02
C TYR A 23 -14.70 -5.60 -15.13
N ASP A 24 -13.72 -6.47 -14.85
CA ASP A 24 -12.30 -6.15 -15.04
C ASP A 24 -11.93 -4.80 -14.41
N THR A 25 -12.28 -4.64 -13.14
CA THR A 25 -12.35 -3.34 -12.49
C THR A 25 -10.97 -2.86 -12.07
N TYR A 26 -10.66 -1.59 -12.38
CA TYR A 26 -9.51 -0.85 -11.89
C TYR A 26 -9.94 0.17 -10.84
N ILE A 27 -9.35 0.10 -9.65
CA ILE A 27 -9.60 1.07 -8.58
C ILE A 27 -8.32 1.90 -8.34
N PRO A 28 -8.33 3.22 -8.57
CA PRO A 28 -7.20 4.07 -8.24
C PRO A 28 -7.01 4.14 -6.73
N SER A 29 -5.75 4.09 -6.29
CA SER A 29 -5.44 4.23 -4.88
C SER A 29 -3.98 4.62 -4.64
N THR A 30 -3.70 5.17 -3.45
CA THR A 30 -2.35 5.38 -2.92
C THR A 30 -1.95 4.32 -1.87
N PHE A 31 -2.85 3.38 -1.58
CA PHE A 31 -2.67 2.29 -0.63
C PHE A 31 -3.41 1.02 -1.10
N TYR A 32 -3.00 -0.16 -0.67
CA TYR A 32 -3.78 -1.36 -0.88
C TYR A 32 -3.50 -2.40 0.18
N TYR A 33 -4.52 -2.74 0.96
CA TYR A 33 -4.46 -3.81 1.93
C TYR A 33 -4.77 -5.14 1.25
N ASN A 34 -3.76 -6.00 1.09
CA ASN A 34 -3.93 -7.36 0.59
C ASN A 34 -3.94 -8.35 1.77
N PRO A 35 -5.11 -8.83 2.22
CA PRO A 35 -5.21 -9.80 3.32
C PRO A 35 -4.61 -11.17 2.96
N ASN A 36 -4.45 -11.48 1.68
CA ASN A 36 -3.90 -12.75 1.21
C ASN A 36 -2.37 -12.76 1.15
N SER A 37 -1.73 -11.58 1.16
CA SER A 37 -0.27 -11.46 1.14
C SER A 37 0.36 -12.05 2.41
N ALA A 38 1.39 -12.87 2.23
CA ALA A 38 2.17 -13.44 3.33
C ALA A 38 2.80 -12.35 4.22
N GLN A 39 3.21 -11.21 3.63
CA GLN A 39 3.79 -10.10 4.37
C GLN A 39 2.76 -9.43 5.29
N THR A 40 1.53 -9.24 4.80
CA THR A 40 0.41 -8.68 5.58
C THR A 40 0.11 -9.59 6.76
N LYS A 41 -0.12 -10.89 6.50
CA LYS A 41 -0.42 -11.87 7.54
C LYS A 41 0.68 -11.91 8.60
N ALA A 42 1.95 -11.95 8.18
CA ALA A 42 3.08 -11.96 9.11
C ALA A 42 3.18 -10.67 9.95
N LEU A 43 2.88 -9.50 9.37
CA LEU A 43 2.89 -8.24 10.11
C LEU A 43 1.73 -8.18 11.11
N GLU A 44 0.53 -8.58 10.73
CA GLU A 44 -0.64 -8.65 11.61
C GLU A 44 -0.40 -9.61 12.77
N SER A 45 0.09 -10.83 12.50
CA SER A 45 0.43 -11.78 13.58
C SER A 45 1.52 -11.27 14.51
N ARG A 46 2.52 -10.53 14.01
CA ARG A 46 3.52 -9.88 14.88
C ARG A 46 2.86 -8.79 15.72
N TYR A 47 2.07 -7.93 15.11
CA TYR A 47 1.40 -6.85 15.82
C TYR A 47 0.53 -7.39 16.96
N GLU A 48 -0.29 -8.39 16.69
CA GLU A 48 -1.16 -9.01 17.69
C GLU A 48 -0.37 -9.62 18.85
N ARG A 49 0.77 -10.28 18.57
CA ARG A 49 1.65 -10.80 19.62
C ARG A 49 2.27 -9.72 20.51
N TRP A 50 2.65 -8.57 19.93
CA TRP A 50 3.32 -7.49 20.67
C TRP A 50 2.35 -6.58 21.43
N PHE A 51 1.17 -6.33 20.86
CA PHE A 51 0.18 -5.39 21.39
C PHE A 51 -1.02 -6.07 22.04
N HIS A 52 -1.11 -7.40 21.97
CA HIS A 52 -2.19 -8.22 22.54
C HIS A 52 -3.59 -7.83 22.04
N GLN A 53 -3.68 -7.27 20.83
CA GLN A 53 -4.92 -6.88 20.17
C GLN A 53 -4.75 -6.84 18.66
N PRO A 54 -5.81 -7.12 17.87
CA PRO A 54 -5.77 -7.00 16.42
C PRO A 54 -5.63 -5.53 15.99
N MET A 55 -5.10 -5.31 14.79
CA MET A 55 -5.07 -3.96 14.19
C MET A 55 -6.50 -3.47 13.91
N MET A 56 -6.74 -2.18 14.19
CA MET A 56 -8.01 -1.53 13.85
C MET A 56 -8.35 -1.68 12.36
N VAL A 57 -9.64 -1.88 12.08
CA VAL A 57 -10.18 -1.93 10.71
C VAL A 57 -10.48 -0.53 10.23
N ALA A 58 -9.58 0.01 9.41
CA ALA A 58 -9.67 1.31 8.76
C ALA A 58 -9.13 1.22 7.33
N GLN A 59 -9.48 2.21 6.49
CA GLN A 59 -8.93 2.35 5.14
C GLN A 59 -8.29 3.74 5.01
N PRO A 60 -6.96 3.83 4.76
CA PRO A 60 -5.97 2.74 4.84
C PRO A 60 -5.86 2.12 6.24
N ARG A 61 -5.22 0.93 6.38
CA ARG A 61 -4.87 0.40 7.71
C ARG A 61 -3.77 1.26 8.32
N PHE A 62 -4.12 2.11 9.29
CA PHE A 62 -3.17 3.09 9.85
C PHE A 62 -1.94 2.46 10.50
N ALA A 63 -2.08 1.32 11.20
CA ALA A 63 -0.96 0.61 11.80
C ALA A 63 0.06 0.15 10.74
N ILE A 64 -0.41 -0.40 9.61
CA ILE A 64 0.45 -0.81 8.49
C ILE A 64 1.06 0.42 7.81
N THR A 65 0.27 1.49 7.59
CA THR A 65 0.80 2.74 7.05
C THR A 65 1.94 3.31 7.89
N GLY A 66 1.78 3.36 9.21
CA GLY A 66 2.82 3.82 10.12
C GLY A 66 4.05 2.91 10.10
N PHE A 67 3.85 1.60 10.08
CA PHE A 67 4.93 0.62 9.97
C PHE A 67 5.71 0.78 8.66
N ASP A 68 5.01 0.92 7.52
CA ASP A 68 5.62 1.09 6.21
C ASP A 68 6.51 2.35 6.18
N HIS A 69 6.01 3.48 6.66
CA HIS A 69 6.78 4.74 6.71
C HIS A 69 7.95 4.65 7.69
N GLY A 70 7.76 4.06 8.86
CA GLY A 70 8.81 3.88 9.86
C GLY A 70 9.94 3.03 9.32
N MET A 71 9.64 1.85 8.76
CA MET A 71 10.64 0.95 8.20
C MET A 71 11.35 1.57 7.00
N TYR A 72 10.63 2.30 6.15
CA TYR A 72 11.21 3.04 5.04
C TYR A 72 12.26 4.06 5.51
N LEU A 73 11.92 4.91 6.48
CA LEU A 73 12.84 5.92 7.00
C LEU A 73 14.03 5.27 7.73
N ILE A 74 13.77 4.30 8.61
CA ILE A 74 14.81 3.61 9.39
C ILE A 74 15.82 2.92 8.47
N GLN A 75 15.34 2.15 7.48
CA GLN A 75 16.22 1.45 6.56
C GLN A 75 16.94 2.39 5.60
N GLY A 76 16.27 3.45 5.15
CA GLY A 76 16.86 4.48 4.31
C GLY A 76 18.01 5.20 5.01
N VAL A 77 17.76 5.72 6.22
CA VAL A 77 18.78 6.38 7.05
C VAL A 77 19.91 5.42 7.42
N LYS A 78 19.60 4.17 7.77
CA LYS A 78 20.63 3.15 8.06
C LYS A 78 21.57 2.93 6.88
N ARG A 79 21.06 2.94 5.63
CA ARG A 79 21.86 2.65 4.44
C ARG A 79 22.57 3.87 3.85
N TYR A 80 21.91 5.03 3.82
CA TYR A 80 22.42 6.21 3.11
C TYR A 80 22.79 7.37 4.06
N GLY A 81 22.50 7.25 5.36
CA GLY A 81 22.80 8.29 6.34
C GLY A 81 22.21 9.63 5.94
N LYS A 82 23.05 10.68 5.97
CA LYS A 82 22.68 12.05 5.58
C LYS A 82 22.31 12.20 4.09
N ASN A 83 22.67 11.22 3.25
CA ASN A 83 22.38 11.25 1.81
C ASN A 83 21.02 10.62 1.47
N PHE A 84 20.25 10.20 2.48
CA PHE A 84 18.91 9.67 2.26
C PHE A 84 17.94 10.80 1.87
N THR A 85 17.47 10.76 0.62
CA THR A 85 16.46 11.68 0.07
C THR A 85 15.11 10.99 -0.10
N GLY A 86 15.10 9.66 -0.14
CA GLY A 86 13.88 8.89 -0.36
C GLY A 86 13.44 8.79 -1.83
N GLU A 87 14.35 9.06 -2.75
CA GLU A 87 14.13 8.84 -4.17
C GLU A 87 13.97 7.35 -4.50
N ARG A 88 13.39 7.05 -5.67
CA ARG A 88 13.07 5.67 -6.09
C ARG A 88 14.27 4.72 -6.03
N GLN A 89 15.45 5.20 -6.39
CA GLN A 89 16.70 4.44 -6.38
C GLN A 89 17.18 4.08 -4.97
N GLN A 90 16.70 4.83 -3.96
CA GLN A 90 17.04 4.62 -2.56
C GLN A 90 16.00 3.77 -1.82
N MET A 91 14.96 3.27 -2.49
CA MET A 91 14.01 2.36 -1.86
C MET A 91 14.65 1.02 -1.50
N THR A 92 14.84 0.79 -0.22
CA THR A 92 15.38 -0.47 0.33
C THR A 92 14.29 -1.35 0.93
N TYR A 93 13.17 -0.74 1.31
CA TYR A 93 12.06 -1.38 1.97
C TYR A 93 10.95 -1.69 0.96
N GLN A 94 10.39 -2.90 1.02
CA GLN A 94 9.20 -3.28 0.27
C GLN A 94 7.96 -3.02 1.14
N PRO A 95 7.11 -2.03 0.79
CA PRO A 95 5.94 -1.71 1.60
C PRO A 95 4.87 -2.80 1.54
N VAL A 96 4.18 -2.99 2.66
CA VAL A 96 3.09 -3.96 2.80
C VAL A 96 1.78 -3.42 2.25
N GLN A 97 1.50 -2.12 2.45
CA GLN A 97 0.24 -1.49 2.03
C GLN A 97 0.45 -0.23 1.19
N THR A 98 1.36 0.64 1.61
CA THR A 98 1.47 1.99 1.06
C THR A 98 2.76 2.09 0.25
N PRO A 99 2.72 2.13 -1.08
CA PRO A 99 3.93 2.34 -1.86
C PRO A 99 4.56 3.71 -1.52
N LEU A 100 5.87 3.78 -1.34
CA LEU A 100 6.57 4.97 -0.83
C LEU A 100 7.60 5.48 -1.85
N ARG A 101 7.23 6.49 -2.64
CA ARG A 101 8.10 7.16 -3.62
C ARG A 101 8.11 8.65 -3.34
N PHE A 102 9.17 9.14 -2.72
CA PHE A 102 9.26 10.54 -2.37
C PHE A 102 10.01 11.33 -3.43
N GLU A 103 9.43 12.46 -3.83
CA GLU A 103 10.06 13.42 -4.74
C GLU A 103 10.11 14.78 -4.06
N LYS A 104 11.26 15.46 -4.21
CA LYS A 104 11.45 16.80 -3.67
C LYS A 104 10.53 17.77 -4.42
N THR A 105 9.81 18.59 -3.67
CA THR A 105 8.96 19.63 -4.26
C THR A 105 9.76 20.90 -4.53
N SER A 106 9.30 21.73 -5.48
CA SER A 106 9.97 23.00 -5.82
C SER A 106 9.94 24.02 -4.68
N ARG A 107 8.90 23.97 -3.82
CA ARG A 107 8.74 24.79 -2.63
C ARG A 107 8.30 23.91 -1.46
N GLY A 108 9.26 23.34 -0.73
CA GLY A 108 8.99 22.58 0.50
C GLY A 108 9.79 21.28 0.62
N GLY A 109 9.22 20.35 1.38
CA GLY A 109 9.80 19.03 1.61
C GLY A 109 9.57 18.04 0.47
N TYR A 110 9.45 16.77 0.83
CA TYR A 110 9.21 15.69 -0.11
C TYR A 110 7.74 15.27 -0.11
N LYS A 111 7.21 14.92 -1.28
CA LYS A 111 5.84 14.42 -1.43
C LYS A 111 5.89 12.97 -1.91
N ASN A 112 5.08 12.10 -1.30
CA ASN A 112 4.86 10.77 -1.85
C ASN A 112 4.07 10.88 -3.15
N LYS A 113 4.68 10.46 -4.26
CA LYS A 113 4.15 10.48 -5.62
C LYS A 113 3.68 9.11 -6.09
N SER A 114 3.75 8.10 -5.23
CA SER A 114 3.23 6.77 -5.53
C SER A 114 1.75 6.80 -5.90
N PHE A 115 1.43 6.10 -6.98
CA PHE A 115 0.08 5.86 -7.41
C PHE A 115 -0.03 4.42 -7.91
N GLN A 116 -1.18 3.78 -7.69
CA GLN A 116 -1.44 2.44 -8.20
C GLN A 116 -2.90 2.26 -8.60
N LEU A 117 -3.13 1.35 -9.53
CA LEU A 117 -4.45 0.82 -9.86
C LEU A 117 -4.55 -0.59 -9.30
N ILE A 118 -5.59 -0.85 -8.51
CA ILE A 118 -5.91 -2.20 -8.04
C ILE A 118 -6.85 -2.82 -9.05
N HIS A 119 -6.34 -3.81 -9.77
CA HIS A 119 -6.99 -4.45 -10.89
C HIS A 119 -7.54 -5.81 -10.46
N TYR A 120 -8.86 -5.95 -10.58
CA TYR A 120 -9.59 -7.18 -10.35
C TYR A 120 -9.83 -7.85 -11.70
N THR A 121 -8.96 -8.79 -12.08
CA THR A 121 -8.96 -9.43 -13.40
C THR A 121 -10.12 -10.43 -13.56
N PHE A 122 -10.50 -10.73 -14.81
CA PHE A 122 -11.47 -11.79 -15.11
C PHE A 122 -11.07 -13.18 -14.57
N ASN A 123 -9.77 -13.42 -14.38
CA ASN A 123 -9.22 -14.69 -13.91
C ASN A 123 -9.18 -14.80 -12.37
N HIS A 124 -9.96 -13.97 -11.67
CA HIS A 124 -10.02 -13.91 -10.21
C HIS A 124 -8.67 -13.62 -9.55
N GLN A 125 -7.80 -12.89 -10.25
CA GLN A 125 -6.55 -12.35 -9.70
C GLN A 125 -6.72 -10.88 -9.34
N ILE A 126 -6.07 -10.46 -8.26
CA ILE A 126 -5.99 -9.05 -7.86
C ILE A 126 -4.55 -8.59 -7.99
N GLU A 127 -4.35 -7.57 -8.82
CA GLU A 127 -3.03 -7.03 -9.13
C GLU A 127 -2.94 -5.57 -8.71
N ALA A 128 -1.77 -5.15 -8.25
CA ALA A 128 -1.48 -3.74 -7.98
C ALA A 128 -0.53 -3.21 -9.05
N VAL A 129 -1.08 -2.49 -10.02
CA VAL A 129 -0.32 -1.86 -11.12
C VAL A 129 0.21 -0.52 -10.63
N LYS A 130 1.53 -0.42 -10.42
CA LYS A 130 2.20 0.74 -9.80
C LYS A 130 2.80 1.69 -10.84
N TYR A 131 2.74 3.01 -10.59
CA TYR A 131 3.26 4.09 -11.44
C TYR A 131 4.31 4.95 -10.71
#